data_AF-G8M0V3-F1
#
_entry.id   AF-G8M0V3-F1
#
_cell.length_a   1.000
_cell.length_b   1.000
_cell.length_c   1.000
_cell.angle_alpha   90.00
_cell.angle_beta   90.00
_cell.angle_gamma   90.00
#
_symmetry.space_group_name_H-M   'P 1'
#
loop_
_entity.id
_entity.type
_entity.pdbx_description
1 polymer ?
#
loop_
_entity_poly.entity_id
_entity_poly.type
_entity_poly.pdbx_seq_one_letter_code
_entity_poly.pdbx_strand_id
1 'polypeptide(L)'
;MDKEYFIEINGRQIPVSKEVYYAFKRPAWRERKRRQVRAEKELSLEAFADAGFEIPSGQALVDEIVEDKLLLDMLSKALSELTEEERVLIDELFFNDKSEREIAREIGVSQPAIHKRRNRILEKLKKLMT
;
A
#
# COMPACT_ATOMS: atom_id res chain seq x y z
N MET A 1 -44.14 35.74 -17.33
CA MET A 1 -43.03 36.56 -17.87
C MET A 1 -42.01 35.59 -18.45
N ASP A 2 -41.95 35.50 -19.77
CA ASP A 2 -40.98 34.67 -20.46
C ASP A 2 -39.60 35.29 -20.29
N LYS A 3 -38.69 34.58 -19.63
CA LYS A 3 -37.31 35.03 -19.48
C LYS A 3 -36.60 34.74 -20.79
N GLU A 4 -36.16 35.78 -21.48
CA GLU A 4 -35.28 35.66 -22.63
C GLU A 4 -33.86 35.31 -22.16
N TYR A 5 -33.25 34.31 -22.78
CA TYR A 5 -31.88 33.88 -22.46
C TYR A 5 -30.96 34.24 -23.63
N PHE A 6 -29.75 34.70 -23.31
CA PHE A 6 -28.75 35.07 -24.30
C PHE A 6 -27.41 34.42 -23.99
N ILE A 7 -26.69 34.01 -25.02
CA ILE A 7 -25.28 33.61 -24.93
C ILE A 7 -24.43 34.56 -25.73
N GLU A 8 -23.21 34.83 -25.26
CA GLU A 8 -22.26 35.71 -25.92
C GLU A 8 -21.20 34.86 -26.62
N ILE A 9 -21.08 35.03 -27.94
CA ILE A 9 -20.08 34.37 -28.77
C ILE A 9 -19.43 35.45 -29.63
N ASN A 10 -18.11 35.61 -29.55
CA ASN A 10 -17.34 36.60 -30.31
C ASN A 10 -17.88 38.05 -30.16
N GLY A 11 -18.29 38.42 -28.94
CA GLY A 11 -18.82 39.77 -28.64
C GLY A 11 -20.24 40.04 -29.16
N ARG A 12 -20.94 39.04 -29.71
CA ARG A 12 -22.33 39.16 -30.15
C ARG A 12 -23.26 38.41 -29.20
N GLN A 13 -24.38 39.03 -28.84
CA GLN A 13 -25.43 38.40 -28.05
C GLN A 13 -26.41 37.65 -28.95
N ILE A 14 -26.56 36.36 -28.70
CA ILE A 14 -27.45 35.48 -29.46
C ILE A 14 -28.60 35.04 -28.54
N PRO A 15 -29.87 35.35 -28.86
CA PRO A 15 -31.01 34.85 -28.12
C PRO A 15 -31.11 33.33 -28.30
N VAL A 16 -31.28 32.61 -27.20
CA VAL A 16 -31.33 31.15 -27.17
C VAL A 16 -32.44 30.66 -26.26
N SER A 17 -32.84 29.40 -26.47
CA SER A 17 -33.72 28.73 -25.53
C SER A 17 -33.03 28.55 -24.17
N LYS A 18 -33.85 28.41 -23.13
CA LYS A 18 -33.38 28.08 -21.77
C LYS A 18 -32.45 26.86 -21.76
N GLU A 19 -32.79 25.82 -22.52
CA GLU A 19 -32.00 24.58 -22.57
C GLU A 19 -30.60 24.81 -23.12
N VAL A 20 -30.49 25.56 -24.22
CA VAL A 20 -29.21 25.91 -24.86
C VAL A 20 -28.37 26.80 -23.93
N TYR A 21 -29.00 27.77 -23.28
CA TYR A 21 -28.33 28.62 -22.29
C TYR A 21 -27.70 27.80 -21.16
N TYR A 22 -28.47 26.88 -20.56
CA TYR A 22 -27.95 26.03 -19.48
C TYR A 22 -26.89 25.06 -19.98
N ALA A 23 -27.04 24.45 -21.16
CA ALA A 23 -26.02 23.59 -21.74
C ALA A 23 -24.69 24.34 -21.93
N PHE A 24 -24.75 25.59 -22.40
CA PHE A 24 -23.58 26.45 -22.59
C PHE A 24 -22.92 26.87 -21.27
N LYS A 25 -23.70 27.25 -20.24
CA LYS A 25 -23.15 27.77 -18.97
C LYS A 25 -22.73 26.69 -17.97
N ARG A 26 -23.36 25.51 -17.98
CA ARG A 26 -23.11 24.41 -17.03
C ARG A 26 -21.63 24.00 -16.90
N PRO A 27 -20.85 23.85 -18.00
CA PRO A 27 -19.43 23.51 -17.90
C PRO A 27 -18.61 24.58 -17.16
N ALA A 28 -18.81 25.86 -17.50
CA ALA A 28 -18.11 26.97 -16.86
C ALA A 28 -18.44 27.08 -15.36
N TRP A 29 -19.70 26.87 -14.98
CA TRP A 29 -20.11 26.83 -13.57
C TRP A 29 -19.49 25.66 -12.81
N ARG A 30 -19.45 24.46 -13.42
CA ARG A 30 -18.77 23.30 -12.82
C ARG A 30 -17.29 23.60 -12.58
N GLU A 31 -16.62 24.18 -13.57
CA GLU A 31 -15.20 24.52 -13.45
C GLU A 31 -14.95 25.56 -12.36
N ARG A 32 -15.79 26.60 -12.31
CA ARG A 32 -15.74 27.61 -11.26
C ARG A 32 -15.93 27.00 -9.87
N LYS A 33 -16.93 26.11 -9.71
CA LYS A 33 -17.19 25.42 -8.45
C LYS A 33 -16.02 24.51 -8.06
N ARG A 34 -15.43 23.78 -9.01
CA ARG A 34 -14.23 22.98 -8.76
C ARG A 34 -13.07 23.85 -8.29
N ARG A 35 -12.82 24.98 -8.95
CA ARG A 35 -11.75 25.91 -8.55
C ARG A 35 -11.98 26.48 -7.15
N GLN A 36 -13.22 26.82 -6.79
CA GLN A 36 -13.56 27.28 -5.45
C GLN A 36 -13.27 26.20 -4.39
N VAL A 37 -13.78 24.98 -4.61
CA VAL A 37 -13.54 23.85 -3.69
C VAL A 37 -12.06 23.50 -3.57
N ARG A 38 -11.30 23.61 -4.66
CA ARG A 38 -9.84 23.44 -4.64
C ARG A 38 -9.17 24.54 -3.85
N ALA A 39 -9.48 25.81 -4.10
CA ALA A 39 -8.91 26.92 -3.34
C ALA A 39 -9.23 26.86 -1.83
N GLU A 40 -10.38 26.27 -1.45
CA GLU A 40 -10.75 26.04 -0.05
C GLU A 40 -10.01 24.85 0.58
N LYS A 41 -9.48 23.91 -0.21
CA LYS A 41 -8.92 22.62 0.28
C LYS A 41 -7.44 22.40 -0.03
N GLU A 42 -6.90 23.06 -1.05
CA GLU A 42 -5.52 22.99 -1.48
C GLU A 42 -4.76 24.13 -0.78
N LEU A 43 -4.07 23.79 0.30
CA LEU A 43 -3.11 24.68 0.96
C LEU A 43 -1.73 24.43 0.37
N SER A 44 -0.86 25.46 0.38
CA SER A 44 0.55 25.26 0.09
C SER A 44 1.21 24.41 1.18
N LEU A 45 2.38 23.84 0.90
CA LEU A 45 3.13 23.05 1.88
C LEU A 45 3.45 23.87 3.14
N GLU A 46 3.78 25.15 2.97
CA GLU A 46 4.03 26.08 4.08
C GLU A 46 2.78 26.32 4.91
N ALA A 47 1.62 26.53 4.26
CA ALA A 47 0.36 26.73 4.96
C ALA A 47 -0.13 25.46 5.70
N PHE A 48 0.21 24.27 5.20
CA PHE A 48 -0.01 23.01 5.92
C PHE A 48 0.88 22.92 7.17
N ALA A 49 2.16 23.28 7.05
CA ALA A 49 3.09 23.30 8.19
C ALA A 49 2.66 24.32 9.26
N ASP A 50 2.25 25.52 8.85
CA ASP A 50 1.73 26.56 9.76
C ASP A 50 0.41 26.15 10.44
N ALA A 51 -0.39 25.30 9.80
CA ALA A 51 -1.59 24.69 10.37
C ALA A 51 -1.30 23.54 11.36
N GLY A 52 -0.03 23.25 11.63
CA GLY A 52 0.41 22.19 12.54
C GLY A 52 0.34 20.79 11.95
N PHE A 53 0.28 20.67 10.61
CA PHE A 53 0.35 19.36 9.95
C PHE A 53 1.82 18.98 9.74
N GLU A 54 2.28 17.99 10.51
CA GLU A 54 3.63 17.44 10.35
C GLU A 54 3.64 16.39 9.25
N ILE A 55 4.44 16.60 8.21
CA ILE A 55 4.78 15.53 7.26
C ILE A 55 5.78 14.63 7.99
N PRO A 56 5.52 13.31 8.11
CA PRO A 56 6.47 12.39 8.70
C PRO A 56 7.83 12.54 8.03
N SER A 57 8.85 12.85 8.81
CA SER A 57 10.21 12.95 8.28
C SER A 57 10.63 11.59 7.72
N GLY A 58 11.51 11.59 6.70
CA GLY A 58 12.09 10.35 6.18
C GLY A 58 12.86 9.52 7.22
N GLN A 59 13.07 10.05 8.42
CA GLN A 59 13.64 9.33 9.56
C GLN A 59 12.78 8.13 9.97
N ALA A 60 11.44 8.25 9.98
CA ALA A 60 10.56 7.13 10.32
C ALA A 60 10.76 5.95 9.35
N LEU A 61 10.93 6.25 8.06
CA LEU A 61 11.23 5.24 7.03
C LEU A 61 12.62 4.62 7.23
N VAL A 62 13.62 5.40 7.64
CA VAL A 62 14.97 4.89 7.94
C VAL A 62 14.94 3.96 9.14
N ASP A 63 14.23 4.34 10.20
CA ASP A 63 14.10 3.54 11.43
C ASP A 63 13.41 2.21 11.12
N GLU A 64 12.33 2.20 10.35
CA GLU A 64 11.66 0.98 9.84
C GLU A 64 12.63 0.08 9.04
N ILE A 65 13.41 0.66 8.12
CA ILE A 65 14.39 -0.09 7.32
C ILE A 65 15.50 -0.70 8.21
N VAL A 66 15.93 0.03 9.25
CA VAL A 66 16.94 -0.46 10.19
C VAL A 66 16.37 -1.59 11.05
N GLU A 67 15.13 -1.47 11.53
CA GLU A 67 14.42 -2.52 12.26
C GLU A 67 14.31 -3.80 11.43
N ASP A 68 13.87 -3.71 10.18
CA ASP A 68 13.77 -4.84 9.26
C ASP A 68 15.15 -5.50 9.02
N LYS A 69 16.19 -4.69 8.83
CA LYS A 69 17.55 -5.20 8.66
C LYS A 69 18.05 -5.95 9.89
N LEU A 70 17.79 -5.44 11.09
CA LEU A 70 18.16 -6.11 12.34
C LEU A 70 17.42 -7.44 12.50
N LEU A 71 16.12 -7.47 12.18
CA LEU A 71 15.32 -8.70 12.18
C LEU A 71 15.88 -9.74 11.20
N LEU A 72 16.23 -9.32 9.99
CA LEU A 72 16.84 -10.18 8.97
C LEU A 72 18.21 -10.72 9.41
N ASP A 73 19.06 -9.89 10.01
CA ASP A 73 20.37 -10.30 10.51
C ASP A 73 20.25 -11.32 11.65
N MET A 74 19.28 -11.13 12.56
CA MET A 74 18.99 -12.11 13.63
C MET A 74 18.49 -13.44 13.06
N LEU A 75 17.57 -13.39 12.10
CA LEU A 75 17.07 -14.59 11.42
C LEU A 75 18.19 -15.33 10.68
N SER A 76 19.05 -14.60 9.95
CA SER A 76 20.21 -15.16 9.24
C SER A 76 21.14 -15.93 10.18
N LYS A 77 21.45 -15.34 11.34
CA LYS A 77 22.24 -16.00 12.39
C LYS A 77 21.53 -17.24 12.94
N ALA A 78 20.25 -17.15 13.27
CA ALA A 78 19.49 -18.30 13.78
C ALA A 78 19.43 -19.45 12.77
N LEU A 79 19.26 -19.16 11.48
CA LEU A 79 19.31 -20.15 10.40
C LEU A 79 20.71 -20.77 10.28
N SER A 80 21.78 -20.02 10.54
CA SER A 80 23.16 -20.53 10.54
C SER A 80 23.43 -21.61 11.61
N GLU A 81 22.64 -21.65 12.68
CA GLU A 81 22.74 -22.66 13.75
C GLU A 81 21.87 -23.91 13.52
N LEU A 82 21.08 -23.93 12.45
CA LEU A 82 20.36 -25.13 12.04
C LEU A 82 21.31 -26.16 11.46
N THR A 83 21.02 -27.44 11.71
CA THR A 83 21.71 -28.54 11.03
C THR A 83 21.31 -28.59 9.56
N GLU A 84 22.14 -29.23 8.72
CA GLU A 84 21.86 -29.35 7.28
C GLU A 84 20.47 -29.92 7.00
N GLU A 85 20.08 -30.99 7.71
CA GLU A 85 18.75 -31.60 7.53
C GLU A 85 17.60 -30.67 7.98
N GLU A 86 17.82 -29.85 9.00
CA GLU A 86 16.83 -28.86 9.44
C GLU A 86 16.70 -27.72 8.42
N ARG A 87 17.83 -27.27 7.87
CA ARG A 87 17.88 -26.22 6.84
C ARG A 87 17.19 -26.68 5.57
N VAL A 88 17.52 -27.87 5.05
CA VAL A 88 16.86 -28.43 3.87
C VAL A 88 15.35 -28.51 4.08
N LEU A 89 14.88 -28.95 5.26
CA LEU A 89 13.44 -29.00 5.52
C LEU A 89 12.78 -27.61 5.51
N ILE A 90 13.44 -26.59 6.04
CA ILE A 90 12.95 -25.20 6.00
C ILE A 90 12.97 -24.65 4.57
N ASP A 91 14.02 -24.91 3.80
CA ASP A 91 14.16 -24.46 2.42
C ASP A 91 13.05 -25.06 1.54
N GLU A 92 12.79 -26.37 1.68
CA GLU A 92 11.72 -27.04 0.95
C GLU A 92 10.32 -26.49 1.32
N LEU A 93 10.09 -26.16 2.59
CA LEU A 93 8.80 -25.67 3.09
C LEU A 93 8.52 -24.20 2.76
N PHE A 94 9.53 -23.33 2.83
CA PHE A 94 9.34 -21.88 2.82
C PHE A 94 9.93 -21.19 1.57
N PHE A 95 10.90 -21.80 0.89
CA PHE A 95 11.49 -21.25 -0.34
C PHE A 95 11.01 -21.98 -1.60
N ASN A 96 10.76 -23.29 -1.51
CA ASN A 96 10.28 -24.10 -2.64
C ASN A 96 8.76 -24.37 -2.61
N ASP A 97 8.03 -23.81 -1.63
CA ASP A 97 6.58 -23.94 -1.46
C ASP A 97 6.05 -25.40 -1.45
N LYS A 98 6.88 -26.37 -1.07
CA LYS A 98 6.43 -27.76 -0.98
C LYS A 98 5.55 -27.95 0.25
N SER A 99 4.47 -28.71 0.08
CA SER A 99 3.64 -29.12 1.20
C SER A 99 4.34 -30.18 2.06
N GLU A 100 3.99 -30.25 3.34
CA GLU A 100 4.47 -31.31 4.23
C GLU A 100 4.17 -32.72 3.69
N ARG A 101 3.08 -32.88 2.93
CA ARG A 101 2.70 -34.14 2.30
C ARG A 101 3.64 -34.53 1.16
N GLU A 102 4.07 -33.57 0.36
CA GLU A 102 5.05 -33.79 -0.71
C GLU A 102 6.40 -34.21 -0.13
N ILE A 103 6.90 -33.44 0.83
CA ILE A 103 8.17 -33.73 1.50
C ILE A 103 8.11 -35.09 2.22
N ALA A 104 6.99 -35.41 2.86
CA ALA A 104 6.78 -36.72 3.50
C ALA A 104 6.87 -37.88 2.50
N ARG A 105 6.29 -37.72 1.29
CA ARG A 105 6.37 -38.73 0.22
C ARG A 105 7.79 -38.88 -0.33
N GLU A 106 8.52 -37.77 -0.50
CA GLU A 106 9.91 -37.78 -1.01
C GLU A 106 10.87 -38.47 -0.03
N ILE A 107 10.73 -38.18 1.27
CA ILE A 107 11.60 -38.72 2.32
C ILE A 107 11.14 -40.14 2.77
N GLY A 108 9.90 -40.54 2.45
CA GLY A 108 9.35 -41.83 2.84
C GLY A 108 8.90 -41.90 4.30
N VAL A 109 8.47 -40.76 4.87
CA VAL A 109 7.97 -40.66 6.26
C VAL A 109 6.50 -40.25 6.28
N SER A 110 5.88 -40.30 7.46
CA SER A 110 4.50 -39.82 7.61
C SER A 110 4.44 -38.29 7.72
N GLN A 111 3.38 -37.67 7.19
CA GLN A 111 3.16 -36.22 7.31
C GLN A 111 3.20 -35.71 8.77
N PRO A 112 2.66 -36.42 9.78
CA PRO A 112 2.81 -36.00 11.18
C PRO A 112 4.27 -35.96 11.68
N ALA A 113 5.16 -36.79 11.11
CA ALA A 113 6.58 -36.76 11.46
C ALA A 113 7.24 -35.47 10.94
N ILE A 114 6.96 -35.09 9.69
CA ILE A 114 7.41 -33.81 9.11
C ILE A 114 6.86 -32.64 9.92
N HIS A 115 5.57 -32.66 10.25
CA HIS A 115 4.94 -31.61 11.06
C HIS A 115 5.64 -31.42 12.42
N LYS A 116 5.92 -32.52 13.14
CA LYS A 116 6.66 -32.47 14.41
C LYS A 116 8.07 -31.92 14.22
N ARG A 117 8.76 -32.31 13.13
CA ARG A 117 10.12 -31.84 12.83
C ARG A 117 10.13 -30.35 12.53
N ARG A 118 9.23 -29.87 11.66
CA ARG A 118 9.02 -28.45 11.38
C ARG A 118 8.79 -27.64 12.65
N ASN A 119 7.87 -28.07 13.51
CA ASN A 119 7.57 -27.34 14.75
C ASN A 119 8.77 -27.27 15.69
N ARG A 120 9.57 -28.34 15.80
CA ARG A 120 10.82 -28.31 16.59
C ARG A 120 11.83 -27.30 16.05
N ILE A 121 11.96 -27.22 14.72
CA ILE A 121 12.86 -26.26 14.08
C ILE A 121 12.38 -24.83 14.33
N LEU A 122 11.08 -24.56 14.18
CA LEU A 122 10.51 -23.24 14.47
C LEU A 122 10.68 -22.85 15.94
N GLU A 123 10.48 -23.77 16.88
CA GLU A 123 10.75 -23.53 18.31
C GLU A 123 12.23 -23.29 18.58
N LYS A 124 13.13 -23.98 17.88
CA LYS A 124 14.58 -23.74 17.97
C LYS A 124 14.91 -22.33 17.47
N LEU A 125 14.45 -21.95 16.27
CA LEU A 125 14.65 -20.60 15.72
C LEU A 125 14.10 -19.52 16.65
N LYS A 126 12.90 -19.72 17.21
CA LYS A 126 12.32 -18.80 18.19
C LYS A 126 13.20 -18.62 19.42
N LYS A 127 13.77 -19.70 19.97
CA LYS A 127 14.69 -19.65 21.12
C LYS A 127 16.03 -18.98 20.82
N LEU A 128 16.45 -18.95 19.56
CA LEU A 128 17.69 -18.27 19.14
C LEU A 128 17.50 -16.77 18.93
N MET A 129 16.27 -16.34 18.67
CA MET A 129 15.90 -14.95 18.42
C MET A 129 15.26 -14.26 19.64
N THR A 130 14.87 -15.02 20.66
CA THR A 130 14.32 -14.51 21.93
C THR A 130 15.41 -14.49 22.99
#